data_AF-A0A0M0JH87-F1
#
_entry.id   AF-A0A0M0JH87-F1
#
_cell.length_a   1.000
_cell.length_b   1.000
_cell.length_c   1.000
_cell.angle_alpha   90.00
_cell.angle_beta   90.00
_cell.angle_gamma   90.00
#
_symmetry.space_group_name_H-M   'P 1'
#
loop_
_entity.id
_entity.type
_entity.pdbx_description
1 polymer ?
#
loop_
_entity_poly.entity_id
_entity_poly.type
_entity_poly.pdbx_seq_one_letter_code
_entity_poly.pdbx_strand_id
1 'polypeptide(L)'
;MLRASRDAAEYVRTTRKPATLLLNNLSRRFGHAATDRQAAYLSDAEIRAQLARDPVVDALAAAIHAGIVPNLDAALEENIRIGEFAREAFAAARAEPREMTEAALIARCGPQRRKREAIDAVRHGAPPTESASSAEAGSASRTTKPSDMRQLMTRAITELMGGNERIVYVGEDVEHGGYYRVSEGLKGKFGRRRCFDWPPDEASLVGAGIGLAQAGRLPIIEIPYAAYLSCGYNQFVEACFLHWLPDGKQPNGMVFRMQGFDEGIFGGHFHTANGPPVFGIPGLDVLCFSNGRDWARGLRSCLRHAEVGGVSMLLDSTALLTRRHLCTDARDGAWEFAYPAACVGGAEELEPDDVLLYRHGRRPTEQVDTAECRANI
;
A
#
# COMPACT_ATOMS: atom_id res chain seq x y z
N MET A 1 16.16 -27.81 -18.41
CA MET A 1 15.39 -26.59 -18.08
C MET A 1 14.16 -26.44 -18.96
N LEU A 2 14.29 -26.18 -20.28
CA LEU A 2 13.15 -25.88 -21.17
C LEU A 2 11.98 -26.88 -21.11
N ARG A 3 12.25 -28.20 -21.10
CA ARG A 3 11.21 -29.23 -20.95
C ARG A 3 10.47 -29.11 -19.62
N ALA A 4 11.20 -29.15 -18.50
CA ALA A 4 10.63 -29.02 -17.16
C ALA A 4 9.85 -27.70 -16.97
N SER A 5 10.29 -26.60 -17.58
CA SER A 5 9.55 -25.32 -17.58
C SER A 5 8.22 -25.43 -18.34
N ARG A 6 8.19 -26.13 -19.48
CA ARG A 6 6.97 -26.36 -20.27
C ARG A 6 5.99 -27.25 -19.50
N ASP A 7 6.48 -28.35 -18.93
CA ASP A 7 5.67 -29.30 -18.17
C ASP A 7 5.06 -28.63 -16.93
N ALA A 8 5.85 -27.81 -16.22
CA ALA A 8 5.37 -27.02 -15.08
C ALA A 8 4.28 -26.01 -15.50
N ALA A 9 4.47 -25.31 -16.63
CA ALA A 9 3.48 -24.36 -17.14
C ALA A 9 2.17 -25.07 -17.55
N GLU A 10 2.27 -26.23 -18.19
CA GLU A 10 1.11 -27.05 -18.57
C GLU A 10 0.38 -27.57 -17.33
N TYR A 11 1.10 -28.06 -16.33
CA TYR A 11 0.53 -28.47 -15.05
C TYR A 11 -0.23 -27.32 -14.38
N VAL A 12 0.36 -26.13 -14.27
CA VAL A 12 -0.29 -24.96 -13.65
C VAL A 12 -1.57 -24.57 -14.42
N ARG A 13 -1.54 -24.59 -15.76
CA ARG A 13 -2.69 -24.22 -16.59
C ARG A 13 -3.85 -25.23 -16.49
N THR A 14 -3.53 -26.51 -16.50
CA THR A 14 -4.52 -27.60 -16.50
C THR A 14 -5.10 -27.87 -15.12
N THR A 15 -4.27 -27.80 -14.07
CA THR A 15 -4.69 -28.13 -12.70
C THR A 15 -5.04 -26.92 -11.84
N ARG A 16 -4.63 -25.70 -12.25
CA ARG A 16 -4.73 -24.46 -11.44
C ARG A 16 -4.04 -24.56 -10.08
N LYS A 17 -3.04 -25.44 -9.95
CA LYS A 17 -2.21 -25.59 -8.74
C LYS A 17 -0.82 -24.98 -8.97
N PRO A 18 -0.15 -24.46 -7.91
CA PRO A 18 1.21 -23.97 -8.03
C PRO A 18 2.18 -25.10 -8.40
N ALA A 19 3.23 -24.77 -9.15
CA ALA A 19 4.35 -25.67 -9.46
C ALA A 19 5.67 -24.99 -9.07
N THR A 20 6.60 -25.77 -8.54
CA THR A 20 7.94 -25.31 -8.16
C THR A 20 8.96 -25.93 -9.11
N LEU A 21 9.74 -25.08 -9.81
CA LEU A 21 10.83 -25.53 -10.66
C LEU A 21 12.14 -25.46 -9.87
N LEU A 22 12.66 -26.62 -9.44
CA LEU A 22 13.94 -26.71 -8.75
C LEU A 22 15.09 -26.80 -9.77
N LEU A 23 15.88 -25.74 -9.88
CA LEU A 23 17.07 -25.71 -10.73
C LEU A 23 18.31 -26.06 -9.89
N ASN A 24 18.72 -27.32 -9.95
CA ASN A 24 19.91 -27.81 -9.26
C ASN A 24 21.20 -27.44 -10.01
N ASN A 25 22.32 -27.41 -9.28
CA ASN A 25 23.67 -27.26 -9.83
C ASN A 25 23.99 -25.92 -10.52
N LEU A 26 23.20 -24.87 -10.28
CA LEU A 26 23.54 -23.51 -10.69
C LEU A 26 24.70 -22.98 -9.83
N SER A 27 25.82 -22.64 -10.45
CA SER A 27 26.94 -21.99 -9.77
C SER A 27 26.80 -20.46 -9.83
N ARG A 28 27.02 -19.79 -8.69
CA ARG A 28 27.22 -18.34 -8.68
C ARG A 28 28.68 -18.07 -9.06
N ARG A 29 28.91 -17.57 -10.28
CA ARG A 29 30.27 -17.37 -10.85
C ARG A 29 31.15 -16.43 -10.01
N PHE A 30 30.54 -15.47 -9.31
CA PHE A 30 31.21 -14.47 -8.49
C PHE A 30 30.70 -14.49 -7.04
N GLY A 31 31.33 -13.68 -6.19
CA GLY A 31 30.94 -13.51 -4.80
C GLY A 31 29.50 -13.03 -4.63
N HIS A 32 29.05 -12.98 -3.38
CA HIS A 32 27.71 -12.52 -3.03
C HIS A 32 27.42 -11.12 -3.58
N ALA A 33 28.45 -10.27 -3.59
CA ALA A 33 28.47 -8.98 -4.25
C ALA A 33 29.80 -8.80 -5.00
N ALA A 34 29.91 -7.76 -5.82
CA ALA A 34 31.14 -7.46 -6.56
C ALA A 34 32.37 -7.25 -5.64
N THR A 35 32.15 -6.81 -4.40
CA THR A 35 33.20 -6.60 -3.39
C THR A 35 33.50 -7.84 -2.54
N ASP A 36 32.71 -8.90 -2.70
CA ASP A 36 32.81 -10.10 -1.88
C ASP A 36 34.01 -10.95 -2.27
N ARG A 37 34.73 -11.45 -1.27
CA ARG A 37 35.96 -12.23 -1.45
C ARG A 37 35.66 -13.71 -1.29
N GLN A 38 35.30 -14.36 -2.40
CA GLN A 38 34.95 -15.79 -2.41
C GLN A 38 36.03 -16.70 -1.79
N ALA A 39 37.31 -16.36 -1.97
CA ALA A 39 38.42 -17.10 -1.39
C ALA A 39 38.44 -17.11 0.15
N ALA A 40 37.65 -16.26 0.81
CA ALA A 40 37.50 -16.29 2.26
C ALA A 40 36.68 -17.48 2.77
N TYR A 41 35.87 -18.11 1.91
CA TYR A 41 34.95 -19.18 2.31
C TYR A 41 34.82 -20.33 1.27
N LEU A 42 35.54 -20.26 0.14
CA LEU A 42 35.66 -21.34 -0.84
C LEU A 42 37.14 -21.63 -1.12
N SER A 43 37.44 -22.91 -1.37
CA SER A 43 38.77 -23.33 -1.85
C SER A 43 38.98 -22.95 -3.31
N ASP A 44 40.25 -22.84 -3.72
CA ASP A 44 40.62 -22.63 -5.13
C ASP A 44 40.09 -23.74 -6.06
N ALA A 45 39.90 -24.94 -5.55
CA ALA A 45 39.32 -26.05 -6.30
C ALA A 45 37.83 -25.81 -6.56
N GLU A 46 37.07 -25.38 -5.56
CA GLU A 46 35.64 -25.05 -5.68
C GLU A 46 35.43 -23.85 -6.59
N ILE A 47 36.23 -22.80 -6.45
CA ILE A 47 36.17 -21.60 -7.31
C ILE A 47 36.42 -22.00 -8.77
N ARG A 48 37.46 -22.79 -9.04
CA ARG A 48 37.74 -23.28 -10.41
C ARG A 48 36.62 -24.17 -10.95
N ALA A 49 36.07 -25.06 -10.13
CA ALA A 49 34.95 -25.91 -10.53
C ALA A 49 33.68 -25.10 -10.85
N GLN A 50 33.42 -24.01 -10.12
CA GLN A 50 32.32 -23.08 -10.40
C GLN A 50 32.56 -22.27 -11.69
N LEU A 51 33.78 -21.78 -11.89
CA LEU A 51 34.17 -21.03 -13.10
C LEU A 51 34.14 -21.88 -14.37
N ALA A 52 34.42 -23.19 -14.26
CA ALA A 52 34.37 -24.13 -15.37
C ALA A 52 32.95 -24.36 -15.90
N ARG A 53 31.92 -24.08 -15.10
CA ARG A 53 30.50 -24.14 -15.51
C ARG A 53 30.10 -22.78 -16.07
N ASP A 54 30.27 -22.61 -17.38
CA ASP A 54 29.88 -21.37 -18.06
C ASP A 54 28.44 -21.47 -18.60
N PRO A 55 27.46 -20.76 -18.00
CA PRO A 55 26.08 -20.80 -18.46
C PRO A 55 25.91 -20.26 -19.88
N VAL A 56 26.84 -19.45 -20.39
CA VAL A 56 26.80 -18.97 -21.77
C VAL A 56 27.06 -20.12 -22.72
N VAL A 57 28.08 -20.94 -22.45
CA VAL A 57 28.41 -22.12 -23.29
C VAL A 57 27.24 -23.11 -23.30
N ASP A 58 26.67 -23.40 -22.14
CA ASP A 58 25.51 -24.29 -22.02
C ASP A 58 24.29 -23.73 -22.76
N ALA A 59 24.06 -22.41 -22.71
CA ALA A 59 22.98 -21.74 -23.42
C ALA A 59 23.16 -21.79 -24.94
N LEU A 60 24.37 -21.56 -25.46
CA LEU A 60 24.68 -21.67 -26.88
C LEU A 60 24.47 -23.10 -27.39
N ALA A 61 24.98 -24.09 -26.65
CA ALA A 61 24.77 -25.50 -26.96
C ALA A 61 23.26 -25.87 -26.97
N ALA A 62 22.51 -25.38 -25.97
CA ALA A 62 21.07 -25.60 -25.91
C ALA A 62 20.31 -24.92 -27.06
N ALA A 63 20.72 -23.72 -27.48
CA ALA A 63 20.12 -23.00 -28.59
C ALA A 63 20.33 -23.72 -29.93
N ILE A 64 21.54 -24.25 -30.17
CA ILE A 64 21.85 -25.07 -31.34
C ILE A 64 21.02 -26.36 -31.31
N HIS A 65 21.01 -27.07 -30.18
CA HIS A 65 20.28 -28.33 -30.04
C HIS A 65 18.76 -28.15 -30.21
N ALA A 66 18.22 -27.01 -29.78
CA ALA A 66 16.82 -26.64 -29.96
C ALA A 66 16.48 -26.15 -31.37
N GLY A 67 17.48 -25.98 -32.26
CA GLY A 67 17.30 -25.45 -33.61
C GLY A 67 16.94 -23.96 -33.65
N ILE A 68 17.20 -23.21 -32.57
CA ILE A 68 17.00 -21.75 -32.53
C ILE A 68 18.07 -21.06 -33.39
N VAL A 69 19.29 -21.57 -33.33
CA VAL A 69 20.41 -21.17 -34.19
C VAL A 69 20.95 -22.40 -34.92
N PRO A 70 21.41 -22.27 -36.18
CA PRO A 70 21.69 -23.42 -37.04
C PRO A 70 22.99 -24.14 -36.70
N ASN A 71 23.99 -23.43 -36.17
CA ASN A 71 25.33 -23.97 -35.91
C ASN A 71 26.09 -23.10 -34.89
N LEU A 72 27.31 -23.52 -34.55
CA LEU A 72 28.16 -22.82 -33.59
C LEU A 72 28.54 -21.40 -34.05
N ASP A 73 28.86 -21.22 -35.33
CA ASP A 73 29.27 -19.90 -35.86
C ASP A 73 28.15 -18.88 -35.69
N ALA A 74 26.92 -19.24 -36.09
CA ALA A 74 25.74 -18.40 -35.91
C ALA A 74 25.45 -18.12 -34.41
N ALA A 75 25.68 -19.11 -33.53
CA ALA A 75 25.53 -18.92 -32.09
C ALA A 75 26.57 -17.95 -31.52
N LEU A 76 27.82 -18.04 -31.97
CA LEU A 76 28.90 -17.15 -31.55
C LEU A 76 28.70 -15.73 -32.07
N GLU A 77 28.28 -15.56 -33.32
CA GLU A 77 27.93 -14.25 -33.89
C GLU A 77 26.85 -13.56 -33.07
N GLU A 78 25.77 -14.28 -32.72
CA GLU A 78 24.70 -13.71 -31.89
C GLU A 78 25.18 -13.39 -30.47
N ASN A 79 26.03 -14.24 -29.87
CA ASN A 79 26.62 -13.95 -28.56
C ASN A 79 27.51 -12.68 -28.59
N ILE A 80 28.29 -12.50 -29.64
CA ILE A 80 29.11 -11.29 -29.84
C ILE A 80 28.20 -10.07 -29.97
N ARG A 81 27.15 -10.15 -30.80
CA ARG A 81 26.17 -9.08 -30.99
C ARG A 81 25.51 -8.68 -29.68
N ILE A 82 25.05 -9.65 -28.87
CA ILE A 82 24.47 -9.40 -27.54
C ILE A 82 25.50 -8.72 -26.63
N GLY A 83 26.75 -9.17 -26.67
CA GLY A 83 27.85 -8.58 -25.90
C GLY A 83 28.21 -7.15 -26.33
N GLU A 84 28.09 -6.82 -27.61
CA GLU A 84 28.24 -5.46 -28.14
C GLU A 84 27.08 -4.57 -27.68
N PHE A 85 25.85 -5.03 -27.89
CA PHE A 85 24.65 -4.34 -27.42
C PHE A 85 24.70 -4.04 -25.91
N ALA A 86 25.09 -5.02 -25.08
CA ALA A 86 25.22 -4.83 -23.64
C ALA A 86 26.29 -3.78 -23.27
N ARG A 87 27.41 -3.73 -24.00
CA ARG A 87 28.47 -2.73 -23.81
C ARG A 87 28.01 -1.34 -24.22
N GLU A 88 27.30 -1.22 -25.34
CA GLU A 88 26.72 0.05 -25.79
C GLU A 88 25.67 0.57 -24.81
N ALA A 89 24.75 -0.29 -24.37
CA ALA A 89 23.75 0.06 -23.37
C ALA A 89 24.41 0.52 -22.05
N PHE A 90 25.48 -0.16 -21.61
CA PHE A 90 26.25 0.28 -20.44
C PHE A 90 26.90 1.64 -20.65
N ALA A 91 27.50 1.89 -21.82
CA ALA A 91 28.12 3.17 -22.15
C ALA A 91 27.08 4.31 -22.18
N ALA A 92 25.90 4.06 -22.75
CA ALA A 92 24.78 4.99 -22.75
C ALA A 92 24.30 5.30 -21.31
N ALA A 93 24.02 4.27 -20.51
CA ALA A 93 23.58 4.44 -19.12
C ALA A 93 24.63 5.16 -18.25
N ARG A 94 25.92 4.95 -18.52
CA ARG A 94 27.00 5.67 -17.83
C ARG A 94 27.05 7.16 -18.21
N ALA A 95 26.67 7.50 -19.44
CA ALA A 95 26.63 8.87 -19.93
C ALA A 95 25.35 9.63 -19.53
N GLU A 96 24.34 8.94 -18.99
CA GLU A 96 23.11 9.56 -18.52
C GLU A 96 23.40 10.61 -17.43
N PRO A 97 22.87 11.84 -17.58
CA PRO A 97 23.01 12.87 -16.56
C PRO A 97 22.40 12.40 -15.22
N ARG A 98 23.18 12.47 -14.15
CA ARG A 98 22.69 12.21 -12.79
C ARG A 98 21.99 13.46 -12.26
N GLU A 99 20.83 13.79 -12.81
CA GLU A 99 20.03 14.95 -12.39
C GLU A 99 19.22 14.67 -11.12
N MET A 100 19.91 14.22 -10.07
CA MET A 100 19.28 14.00 -8.77
C MET A 100 19.92 14.96 -7.76
N THR A 101 19.43 16.19 -7.72
CA THR A 101 19.81 17.14 -6.66
C THR A 101 19.14 16.75 -5.35
N GLU A 102 19.74 17.12 -4.22
CA GLU A 102 19.12 16.96 -2.90
C GLU A 102 17.73 17.61 -2.85
N ALA A 103 17.58 18.80 -3.44
CA ALA A 103 16.31 19.50 -3.57
C ALA A 103 15.27 18.70 -4.38
N ALA A 104 15.68 18.03 -5.47
CA ALA A 104 14.78 17.18 -6.26
C ALA A 104 14.36 15.92 -5.49
N LEU A 105 15.28 15.31 -4.71
CA LEU A 105 14.97 14.19 -3.82
C LEU A 105 13.99 14.60 -2.71
N ILE A 106 14.25 15.71 -2.04
CA ILE A 106 13.38 16.25 -0.99
C ILE A 106 12.01 16.62 -1.56
N ALA A 107 11.94 17.23 -2.76
CA ALA A 107 10.66 17.52 -3.40
C ALA A 107 9.87 16.26 -3.76
N ARG A 108 10.56 15.18 -4.13
CA ARG A 108 9.96 13.89 -4.50
C ARG A 108 9.48 13.07 -3.30
N CYS A 109 10.26 13.05 -2.22
CA CYS A 109 9.98 12.33 -0.97
C CYS A 109 9.23 13.20 0.07
N GLY A 110 9.08 14.50 -0.19
CA GLY A 110 8.36 15.40 0.70
C GLY A 110 6.85 15.15 0.66
N PRO A 111 6.08 15.77 1.58
CA PRO A 111 4.63 15.75 1.52
C PRO A 111 4.20 16.23 0.14
N GLN A 112 3.68 15.32 -0.67
CA GLN A 112 3.19 15.64 -2.00
C GLN A 112 1.95 16.53 -1.82
N ARG A 113 2.18 17.84 -1.67
CA ARG A 113 1.15 18.88 -1.68
C ARG A 113 0.58 18.97 -3.08
N ARG A 114 -0.12 17.94 -3.51
CA ARG A 114 -0.94 18.02 -4.70
C ARG A 114 -2.17 18.80 -4.29
N LYS A 115 -2.07 20.13 -4.50
CA LYS A 115 -3.22 21.02 -4.47
C LYS A 115 -4.36 20.35 -5.22
N ARG A 116 -5.55 20.48 -4.66
CA ARG A 116 -6.87 20.04 -5.14
C ARG A 116 -6.99 19.86 -6.66
N GLU A 117 -6.44 20.79 -7.43
CA GLU A 117 -6.35 20.82 -8.90
C GLU A 117 -5.75 19.55 -9.55
N ALA A 118 -4.71 18.94 -8.96
CA ALA A 118 -4.08 17.74 -9.50
C ALA A 118 -4.89 16.46 -9.21
N ILE A 119 -5.68 16.45 -8.13
CA ILE A 119 -6.59 15.35 -7.77
C ILE A 119 -7.83 15.39 -8.68
N ASP A 120 -8.34 16.59 -8.97
CA ASP A 120 -9.44 16.77 -9.93
C ASP A 120 -9.01 16.40 -11.36
N ALA A 121 -7.76 16.66 -11.76
CA ALA A 121 -7.23 16.24 -13.06
C ALA A 121 -7.18 14.71 -13.26
N VAL A 122 -6.91 13.93 -12.20
CA VAL A 122 -6.93 12.45 -12.26
C VAL A 122 -8.35 11.91 -12.47
N ARG A 123 -9.39 12.60 -11.98
CA ARG A 123 -10.79 12.26 -12.25
C ARG A 123 -11.21 12.48 -13.70
N HIS A 124 -10.59 13.43 -14.40
CA HIS A 124 -10.94 13.77 -15.79
C HIS A 124 -10.30 12.87 -16.86
N GLY A 125 -9.48 11.88 -16.49
CA GLY A 125 -8.89 10.90 -17.42
C GLY A 125 -9.75 9.66 -17.68
N ALA A 126 -10.84 9.47 -16.94
CA ALA A 126 -11.80 8.39 -17.20
C ALA A 126 -12.98 8.95 -18.02
N PRO A 127 -13.32 8.37 -19.19
CA PRO A 127 -14.51 8.80 -19.90
C PRO A 127 -15.73 8.56 -19.00
N PRO A 128 -16.69 9.50 -18.94
CA PRO A 128 -17.94 9.25 -18.24
C PRO A 128 -18.63 8.07 -18.94
N THR A 129 -18.78 6.96 -18.24
CA THR A 129 -19.71 5.93 -18.66
C THR A 129 -21.10 6.53 -18.50
N GLU A 130 -21.66 7.01 -19.62
CA GLU A 130 -23.07 7.35 -19.79
C GLU A 130 -23.93 6.08 -19.66
N SER A 131 -24.02 5.52 -18.46
CA SER A 131 -25.03 4.52 -18.08
C SER A 131 -25.15 4.34 -16.57
N ALA A 132 -24.94 5.39 -15.78
CA ALA A 132 -25.59 5.46 -14.47
C ALA A 132 -26.93 6.17 -14.67
N SER A 133 -27.99 5.39 -14.88
CA SER A 133 -29.35 5.91 -14.96
C SER A 133 -29.62 6.80 -13.75
N SER A 134 -30.24 7.94 -14.04
CA SER A 134 -30.80 8.92 -13.13
C SER A 134 -31.85 8.32 -12.18
N ALA A 135 -31.40 7.53 -11.21
CA ALA A 135 -32.17 7.12 -10.06
C ALA A 135 -31.43 7.60 -8.80
N GLU A 136 -32.06 8.56 -8.11
CA GLU A 136 -31.74 9.08 -6.76
C GLU A 136 -30.64 10.15 -6.60
N ALA A 137 -30.51 11.08 -7.57
CA ALA A 137 -30.01 12.43 -7.28
C ALA A 137 -31.10 13.30 -6.61
N GLY A 138 -31.69 12.78 -5.53
CA GLY A 138 -32.85 13.34 -4.84
C GLY A 138 -32.85 13.08 -3.35
N SER A 139 -31.89 13.67 -2.62
CA SER A 139 -32.06 14.08 -1.21
C SER A 139 -30.83 14.86 -0.73
N ALA A 140 -30.67 16.09 -1.20
CA ALA A 140 -29.95 17.10 -0.42
C ALA A 140 -30.87 17.48 0.76
N SER A 141 -30.39 17.33 1.98
CA SER A 141 -31.11 17.56 3.25
C SER A 141 -32.04 16.42 3.73
N ARG A 142 -31.48 15.27 4.09
CA ARG A 142 -31.97 14.52 5.25
C ARG A 142 -31.04 14.83 6.41
N THR A 143 -31.52 15.51 7.44
CA THR A 143 -30.85 15.58 8.74
C THR A 143 -30.56 14.15 9.18
N THR A 144 -29.30 13.75 9.11
CA THR A 144 -28.92 12.39 9.45
C THR A 144 -28.94 12.28 10.96
N LYS A 145 -29.76 11.37 11.49
CA LYS A 145 -29.80 11.07 12.93
C LYS A 145 -28.36 10.90 13.45
N PRO A 146 -27.95 11.62 14.53
CA PRO A 146 -26.66 11.40 15.16
C PRO A 146 -26.44 9.92 15.48
N SER A 147 -25.21 9.44 15.30
CA SER A 147 -24.85 8.04 15.51
C SER A 147 -23.47 7.92 16.15
N ASP A 148 -23.20 6.74 16.72
CA ASP A 148 -21.87 6.39 17.23
C ASP A 148 -20.81 6.33 16.13
N MET A 149 -19.54 6.37 16.54
CA MET A 149 -18.40 6.42 15.64
C MET A 149 -18.38 5.25 14.65
N ARG A 150 -18.59 4.01 15.12
CA ARG A 150 -18.60 2.79 14.31
C ARG A 150 -19.63 2.88 13.16
N GLN A 151 -20.85 3.34 13.46
CA GLN A 151 -21.89 3.48 12.44
C GLN A 151 -21.52 4.53 11.39
N LEU A 152 -20.94 5.67 11.80
CA LEU A 152 -20.50 6.70 10.86
C LEU A 152 -19.33 6.23 10.00
N MET A 153 -18.40 5.43 10.56
CA MET A 153 -17.31 4.80 9.82
C MET A 153 -17.82 3.84 8.76
N THR A 154 -18.72 2.92 9.16
CA THR A 154 -19.36 1.95 8.25
C THR A 154 -20.04 2.67 7.10
N ARG A 155 -20.78 3.75 7.41
CA ARG A 155 -21.44 4.59 6.41
C ARG A 155 -20.44 5.27 5.47
N ALA A 156 -19.33 5.80 5.97
CA ALA A 156 -18.32 6.45 5.15
C ALA A 156 -17.61 5.48 4.20
N ILE A 157 -17.22 4.30 4.68
CA ILE A 157 -16.63 3.26 3.84
C ILE A 157 -17.64 2.84 2.75
N THR A 158 -18.89 2.64 3.15
CA THR A 158 -19.97 2.28 2.23
C THR A 158 -20.22 3.33 1.15
N GLU A 159 -20.25 4.61 1.52
CA GLU A 159 -20.39 5.73 0.58
C GLU A 159 -19.23 5.75 -0.42
N LEU A 160 -18.01 5.68 0.08
CA LEU A 160 -16.79 5.78 -0.72
C LEU A 160 -16.63 4.60 -1.68
N MET A 161 -16.83 3.36 -1.20
CA MET A 161 -16.79 2.16 -2.05
C MET A 161 -17.88 2.18 -3.13
N GLY A 162 -19.03 2.77 -2.84
CA GLY A 162 -20.12 2.98 -3.81
C GLY A 162 -19.79 4.01 -4.89
N GLY A 163 -19.01 5.03 -4.54
CA GLY A 163 -18.59 6.08 -5.48
C GLY A 163 -17.31 5.78 -6.28
N ASN A 164 -16.53 4.77 -5.91
CA ASN A 164 -15.25 4.46 -6.56
C ASN A 164 -15.00 2.94 -6.63
N GLU A 165 -15.01 2.39 -7.85
CA GLU A 165 -14.85 0.95 -8.08
C GLU A 165 -13.46 0.39 -7.79
N ARG A 166 -12.46 1.27 -7.64
CA ARG A 166 -11.09 0.87 -7.31
C ARG A 166 -10.93 0.50 -5.85
N ILE A 167 -11.78 1.02 -4.96
CA ILE A 167 -11.64 0.83 -3.52
C ILE A 167 -11.96 -0.61 -3.15
N VAL A 168 -11.01 -1.33 -2.55
CA VAL A 168 -11.22 -2.68 -2.03
C VAL A 168 -10.98 -2.69 -0.53
N TYR A 169 -11.72 -3.51 0.21
CA TYR A 169 -11.60 -3.64 1.65
C TYR A 169 -11.15 -5.06 1.99
N VAL A 170 -9.95 -5.20 2.56
CA VAL A 170 -9.32 -6.50 2.80
C VAL A 170 -8.77 -6.55 4.21
N GLY A 171 -8.88 -7.69 4.87
CA GLY A 171 -8.40 -7.87 6.24
C GLY A 171 -8.95 -9.15 6.84
N GLU A 172 -8.68 -9.38 8.11
CA GLU A 172 -9.22 -10.53 8.84
C GLU A 172 -10.67 -10.29 9.24
N ASP A 173 -11.52 -11.30 9.02
CA ASP A 173 -12.96 -11.31 9.34
C ASP A 173 -13.80 -10.14 8.78
N VAL A 174 -13.28 -9.39 7.81
CA VAL A 174 -13.97 -8.23 7.20
C VAL A 174 -15.24 -8.62 6.44
N GLU A 175 -15.33 -9.86 5.95
CA GLU A 175 -16.57 -10.40 5.38
C GLU A 175 -17.71 -10.50 6.41
N HIS A 176 -17.36 -10.56 7.70
CA HIS A 176 -18.27 -10.63 8.85
C HIS A 176 -18.34 -9.32 9.65
N GLY A 177 -17.68 -8.26 9.15
CA GLY A 177 -17.66 -6.93 9.74
C GLY A 177 -16.38 -6.56 10.48
N GLY A 178 -15.38 -7.44 10.49
CA GLY A 178 -14.17 -7.28 11.28
C GLY A 178 -14.46 -7.37 12.78
N TYR A 179 -13.42 -7.22 13.59
CA TYR A 179 -13.48 -7.46 15.03
C TYR A 179 -14.47 -6.53 15.75
N TYR A 180 -14.66 -5.31 15.22
CA TYR A 180 -15.53 -4.30 15.81
C TYR A 180 -16.70 -3.89 14.91
N ARG A 181 -17.07 -4.72 13.93
CA ARG A 181 -18.25 -4.51 13.05
C ARG A 181 -18.25 -3.17 12.29
N VAL A 182 -17.08 -2.68 11.90
CA VAL A 182 -16.95 -1.47 11.07
C VAL A 182 -17.14 -1.78 9.58
N SER A 183 -16.77 -2.98 9.13
CA SER A 183 -16.97 -3.44 7.76
C SER A 183 -18.29 -4.21 7.57
N GLU A 184 -19.20 -4.13 8.54
CA GLU A 184 -20.46 -4.87 8.57
C GLU A 184 -21.32 -4.59 7.32
N GLY A 185 -21.70 -5.64 6.60
CA GLY A 185 -22.52 -5.55 5.39
C GLY A 185 -21.78 -5.17 4.10
N LEU A 186 -20.48 -4.84 4.14
CA LEU A 186 -19.73 -4.45 2.94
C LEU A 186 -19.65 -5.57 1.90
N LYS A 187 -19.36 -6.80 2.31
CA LYS A 187 -19.37 -7.97 1.41
C LYS A 187 -20.73 -8.16 0.74
N GLY A 188 -21.82 -8.04 1.50
CA GLY A 188 -23.18 -8.18 0.97
C GLY A 188 -23.49 -7.13 -0.12
N LYS A 189 -22.98 -5.91 0.05
CA LYS A 189 -23.22 -4.79 -0.86
C LYS A 189 -22.30 -4.77 -2.10
N PHE A 190 -21.02 -5.12 -1.94
CA PHE A 190 -20.00 -4.96 -3.01
C PHE A 190 -19.45 -6.29 -3.55
N GLY A 191 -19.77 -7.41 -2.91
CA GLY A 191 -19.34 -8.75 -3.28
C GLY A 191 -17.88 -9.05 -2.93
N ARG A 192 -17.52 -10.34 -3.06
CA ARG A 192 -16.20 -10.90 -2.67
C ARG A 192 -15.01 -10.35 -3.46
N ARG A 193 -15.24 -9.62 -4.56
CA ARG A 193 -14.15 -8.98 -5.34
C ARG A 193 -13.74 -7.63 -4.76
N ARG A 194 -14.53 -7.08 -3.84
CA ARG A 194 -14.38 -5.73 -3.30
C ARG A 194 -14.30 -5.71 -1.78
N CYS A 195 -14.85 -6.70 -1.10
CA CYS A 195 -14.66 -6.93 0.34
C CYS A 195 -14.44 -8.42 0.59
N PHE A 196 -13.28 -8.80 1.12
CA PHE A 196 -12.90 -10.22 1.28
C PHE A 196 -11.91 -10.43 2.43
N ASP A 197 -12.01 -11.62 3.03
CA ASP A 197 -11.16 -12.04 4.14
C ASP A 197 -9.75 -12.38 3.66
N TRP A 198 -8.79 -12.13 4.53
CA TRP A 198 -7.42 -12.58 4.39
C TRP A 198 -7.02 -13.49 5.56
N PRO A 199 -6.13 -14.48 5.36
CA PRO A 199 -5.57 -15.26 6.47
C PRO A 199 -4.92 -14.39 7.56
N PRO A 200 -4.84 -14.87 8.81
CA PRO A 200 -4.17 -14.17 9.92
C PRO A 200 -2.65 -14.21 9.75
N ASP A 201 -2.17 -13.45 8.78
CA ASP A 201 -0.77 -13.23 8.44
C ASP A 201 -0.63 -11.81 7.89
N GLU A 202 -0.24 -10.90 8.77
CA GLU A 202 -0.17 -9.48 8.45
C GLU A 202 0.90 -9.21 7.37
N ALA A 203 1.98 -9.99 7.32
CA ALA A 203 3.01 -9.80 6.29
C ALA A 203 2.44 -10.07 4.88
N SER A 204 1.71 -11.17 4.70
CA SER A 204 1.05 -11.44 3.43
C SER A 204 -0.15 -10.52 3.16
N LEU A 205 -0.85 -10.05 4.19
CA LEU A 205 -1.94 -9.08 4.07
C LEU A 205 -1.42 -7.74 3.51
N VAL A 206 -0.34 -7.21 4.09
CA VAL A 206 0.30 -5.99 3.59
C VAL A 206 0.85 -6.21 2.18
N GLY A 207 1.48 -7.37 1.90
CA GLY A 207 1.95 -7.73 0.57
C GLY A 207 0.82 -7.79 -0.48
N ALA A 208 -0.34 -8.33 -0.10
CA ALA A 208 -1.54 -8.34 -0.94
C ALA A 208 -2.04 -6.91 -1.19
N GLY A 209 -2.02 -6.06 -0.17
CA GLY A 209 -2.30 -4.63 -0.29
C GLY A 209 -1.43 -3.94 -1.34
N ILE A 210 -0.11 -4.14 -1.28
CA ILE A 210 0.85 -3.64 -2.28
C ILE A 210 0.49 -4.14 -3.68
N GLY A 211 0.25 -5.45 -3.83
CA GLY A 211 -0.12 -6.04 -5.13
C GLY A 211 -1.43 -5.48 -5.68
N LEU A 212 -2.44 -5.27 -4.82
CA LEU A 212 -3.72 -4.65 -5.20
C LEU A 212 -3.52 -3.20 -5.66
N ALA A 213 -2.74 -2.41 -4.91
CA ALA A 213 -2.44 -1.02 -5.24
C ALA A 213 -1.71 -0.91 -6.58
N GLN A 214 -0.69 -1.74 -6.80
CA GLN A 214 0.08 -1.80 -8.06
C GLN A 214 -0.77 -2.30 -9.23
N ALA A 215 -1.79 -3.13 -8.97
CA ALA A 215 -2.80 -3.53 -9.96
C ALA A 215 -3.89 -2.46 -10.19
N GLY A 216 -3.74 -1.25 -9.64
CA GLY A 216 -4.65 -0.11 -9.86
C GLY A 216 -5.88 -0.07 -8.95
N ARG A 217 -5.90 -0.84 -7.85
CA ARG A 217 -6.92 -0.72 -6.78
C ARG A 217 -6.51 0.30 -5.73
N LEU A 218 -7.43 0.65 -4.85
CA LEU A 218 -7.21 1.51 -3.68
C LEU A 218 -7.57 0.71 -2.43
N PRO A 219 -6.64 -0.10 -1.88
CA PRO A 219 -6.97 -0.98 -0.78
C PRO A 219 -7.09 -0.20 0.54
N ILE A 220 -8.16 -0.52 1.27
CA ILE A 220 -8.30 -0.30 2.71
C ILE A 220 -7.97 -1.63 3.37
N ILE A 221 -6.87 -1.67 4.11
CA ILE A 221 -6.29 -2.86 4.73
C ILE A 221 -6.62 -2.81 6.21
N GLU A 222 -7.50 -3.70 6.69
CA GLU A 222 -7.86 -3.82 8.10
C GLU A 222 -6.98 -4.87 8.78
N ILE A 223 -6.16 -4.42 9.74
CA ILE A 223 -5.44 -5.30 10.66
C ILE A 223 -6.19 -5.27 12.02
N PRO A 224 -6.53 -6.42 12.62
CA PRO A 224 -7.40 -6.50 13.79
C PRO A 224 -6.97 -5.64 14.97
N TYR A 225 -5.67 -5.57 15.27
CA TYR A 225 -5.14 -4.70 16.30
C TYR A 225 -3.80 -4.13 15.87
N ALA A 226 -3.52 -2.91 16.32
CA ALA A 226 -2.29 -2.17 16.05
C ALA A 226 -1.04 -2.97 16.44
N ALA A 227 -1.10 -3.73 17.54
CA ALA A 227 -0.04 -4.62 17.99
C ALA A 227 0.45 -5.61 16.91
N TYR A 228 -0.47 -6.10 16.07
CA TYR A 228 -0.17 -7.08 15.04
C TYR A 228 0.53 -6.51 13.81
N LEU A 229 0.63 -5.18 13.68
CA LEU A 229 1.48 -4.59 12.64
C LEU A 229 2.93 -5.05 12.77
N SER A 230 3.37 -5.42 13.98
CA SER A 230 4.71 -5.97 14.22
C SER A 230 5.02 -7.21 13.37
N CYS A 231 4.02 -8.04 13.06
CA CYS A 231 4.16 -9.23 12.20
C CYS A 231 4.40 -8.84 10.73
N GLY A 232 3.78 -7.76 10.26
CA GLY A 232 3.88 -7.25 8.88
C GLY A 232 4.80 -6.04 8.71
N TYR A 233 5.57 -5.67 9.73
CA TYR A 233 6.18 -4.34 9.82
C TYR A 233 7.13 -4.01 8.68
N ASN A 234 8.03 -4.93 8.31
CA ASN A 234 8.96 -4.71 7.19
C ASN A 234 8.20 -4.42 5.89
N GLN A 235 7.15 -5.19 5.60
CA GLN A 235 6.35 -5.01 4.40
C GLN A 235 5.56 -3.70 4.43
N PHE A 236 5.12 -3.27 5.61
CA PHE A 236 4.46 -1.98 5.83
C PHE A 236 5.39 -0.80 5.58
N VAL A 237 6.62 -0.84 6.09
CA VAL A 237 7.61 0.23 5.83
C VAL A 237 7.91 0.32 4.34
N GLU A 238 8.12 -0.82 3.66
CA GLU A 238 8.27 -0.88 2.20
C GLU A 238 7.07 -0.23 1.47
N ALA A 239 5.84 -0.53 1.90
CA ALA A 239 4.63 0.06 1.33
C ALA A 239 4.66 1.61 1.34
N CYS A 240 5.25 2.22 2.37
CA CYS A 240 5.24 3.67 2.54
C CYS A 240 6.12 4.41 1.52
N PHE A 241 7.22 3.81 1.05
CA PHE A 241 8.17 4.47 0.14
C PHE A 241 8.20 3.89 -1.28
N LEU A 242 7.54 2.75 -1.52
CA LEU A 242 7.51 2.09 -2.84
C LEU A 242 7.02 3.00 -3.97
N HIS A 243 6.14 3.96 -3.70
CA HIS A 243 5.69 4.95 -4.69
C HIS A 243 6.83 5.87 -5.17
N TRP A 244 7.81 6.18 -4.31
CA TRP A 244 8.87 7.14 -4.60
C TRP A 244 10.03 6.55 -5.40
N LEU A 245 10.30 5.25 -5.24
CA LEU A 245 11.35 4.55 -5.98
C LEU A 245 11.20 4.74 -7.51
N PRO A 246 10.02 4.58 -8.13
CA PRO A 246 9.81 4.80 -9.56
C PRO A 246 9.38 6.23 -9.93
N ASP A 247 9.54 7.23 -9.06
CA ASP A 247 9.16 8.64 -9.32
C ASP A 247 7.65 8.85 -9.42
N GLY A 248 6.91 8.11 -8.60
CA GLY A 248 5.46 8.11 -8.63
C GLY A 248 4.85 7.49 -9.88
N LYS A 249 5.65 6.87 -10.76
CA LYS A 249 5.17 6.23 -11.99
C LYS A 249 4.40 4.93 -11.73
N GLN A 250 4.53 4.34 -10.55
CA GLN A 250 3.77 3.15 -10.15
C GLN A 250 2.81 3.50 -9.00
N PRO A 251 1.52 3.12 -9.09
CA PRO A 251 0.58 3.32 -8.02
C PRO A 251 0.92 2.40 -6.83
N ASN A 252 0.93 2.97 -5.64
CA ASN A 252 1.12 2.21 -4.40
C ASN A 252 0.33 2.81 -3.21
N GLY A 253 -0.65 3.67 -3.49
CA GLY A 253 -1.37 4.34 -2.42
C GLY A 253 -2.42 3.44 -1.78
N MET A 254 -2.52 3.50 -0.46
CA MET A 254 -3.39 2.64 0.33
C MET A 254 -3.69 3.24 1.71
N VAL A 255 -4.73 2.71 2.35
CA VAL A 255 -5.11 3.07 3.72
C VAL A 255 -5.01 1.85 4.61
N PHE A 256 -4.18 1.90 5.64
CA PHE A 256 -4.19 0.93 6.73
C PHE A 256 -5.18 1.40 7.80
N ARG A 257 -6.03 0.50 8.25
CA ARG A 257 -6.95 0.73 9.36
C ARG A 257 -6.67 -0.30 10.44
N MET A 258 -6.45 0.16 11.66
CA MET A 258 -6.08 -0.69 12.79
C MET A 258 -6.82 -0.26 14.04
N GLN A 259 -7.13 -1.23 14.90
CA GLN A 259 -7.71 -0.94 16.19
C GLN A 259 -6.63 -0.76 17.25
N GLY A 260 -6.73 0.31 18.03
CA GLY A 260 -5.81 0.63 19.11
C GLY A 260 -6.51 1.35 20.25
N PHE A 261 -5.71 1.88 21.17
CA PHE A 261 -6.16 2.56 22.37
C PHE A 261 -7.21 1.76 23.15
N ASP A 262 -7.05 0.44 23.17
CA ASP A 262 -7.91 -0.44 23.94
C ASP A 262 -7.69 -0.23 25.45
N GLU A 263 -8.77 -0.28 26.22
CA GLU A 263 -8.74 -0.09 27.68
C GLU A 263 -8.17 -1.32 28.41
N GLY A 264 -7.83 -2.40 27.70
CA GLY A 264 -7.16 -3.57 28.26
C GLY A 264 -8.12 -4.52 28.98
N ILE A 265 -9.39 -4.53 28.56
CA ILE A 265 -10.43 -5.41 29.12
C ILE A 265 -10.13 -6.88 28.78
N PHE A 266 -9.46 -7.13 27.65
CA PHE A 266 -9.08 -8.46 27.18
C PHE A 266 -7.74 -8.45 26.43
N GLY A 267 -7.00 -9.55 26.47
CA GLY A 267 -5.88 -9.81 25.56
C GLY A 267 -4.55 -9.07 25.83
N GLY A 268 -4.49 -8.24 26.88
CA GLY A 268 -3.25 -7.62 27.38
C GLY A 268 -2.48 -6.83 26.31
N HIS A 269 -1.15 -6.95 26.31
CA HIS A 269 -0.27 -6.24 25.38
C HIS A 269 -0.64 -6.46 23.90
N PHE A 270 -1.21 -7.61 23.54
CA PHE A 270 -1.60 -7.91 22.15
C PHE A 270 -2.81 -7.09 21.67
N HIS A 271 -3.54 -6.43 22.57
CA HIS A 271 -4.74 -5.65 22.25
C HIS A 271 -4.59 -4.17 22.65
N THR A 272 -3.69 -3.86 23.60
CA THR A 272 -3.47 -2.48 24.07
C THR A 272 -2.28 -1.78 23.44
N ALA A 273 -1.33 -2.51 22.85
CA ALA A 273 -0.20 -1.89 22.17
C ALA A 273 -0.63 -1.25 20.85
N ASN A 274 -0.28 0.02 20.65
CA ASN A 274 -0.61 0.81 19.46
C ASN A 274 0.35 0.57 18.27
N GLY A 275 0.93 -0.62 18.20
CA GLY A 275 1.86 -1.06 17.15
C GLY A 275 3.34 -0.71 17.40
N PRO A 276 4.24 -1.12 16.47
CA PRO A 276 5.65 -0.77 16.51
C PRO A 276 5.86 0.73 16.26
N PRO A 277 7.05 1.28 16.61
CA PRO A 277 7.36 2.68 16.35
C PRO A 277 7.28 3.00 14.85
N VAL A 278 6.34 3.86 14.45
CA VAL A 278 6.20 4.35 13.06
C VAL A 278 6.88 5.72 12.85
N PHE A 279 7.55 6.23 13.89
CA PHE A 279 8.27 7.50 13.82
C PHE A 279 9.43 7.41 12.83
N GLY A 280 9.48 8.35 11.88
CA GLY A 280 10.54 8.45 10.88
C GLY A 280 10.31 7.61 9.62
N ILE A 281 9.18 6.91 9.49
CA ILE A 281 8.79 6.32 8.20
C ILE A 281 8.39 7.48 7.27
N PRO A 282 9.12 7.70 6.17
CA PRO A 282 8.85 8.85 5.34
C PRO A 282 7.60 8.56 4.47
N GLY A 283 6.72 9.55 4.33
CA GLY A 283 5.54 9.46 3.46
C GLY A 283 4.34 8.75 4.09
N LEU A 284 4.40 8.43 5.38
CA LEU A 284 3.29 7.86 6.14
C LEU A 284 2.53 8.93 6.91
N ASP A 285 1.24 9.07 6.64
CA ASP A 285 0.33 9.88 7.46
C ASP A 285 -0.28 9.01 8.56
N VAL A 286 -0.08 9.36 9.84
CA VAL A 286 -0.67 8.65 10.98
C VAL A 286 -1.78 9.49 11.59
N LEU A 287 -3.00 8.95 11.60
CA LEU A 287 -4.21 9.68 11.95
C LEU A 287 -5.00 8.93 13.04
N CYS A 288 -5.39 9.68 14.07
CA CYS A 288 -6.22 9.21 15.17
C CYS A 288 -7.41 10.15 15.33
N PHE A 289 -8.63 9.67 15.07
CA PHE A 289 -9.83 10.49 15.16
C PHE A 289 -10.56 10.24 16.48
N SER A 290 -11.06 11.32 17.09
CA SER A 290 -11.79 11.27 18.38
C SER A 290 -13.30 11.10 18.22
N ASN A 291 -13.82 11.14 16.98
CA ASN A 291 -15.23 10.98 16.67
C ASN A 291 -15.46 10.52 15.23
N GLY A 292 -16.65 9.95 14.96
CA GLY A 292 -16.98 9.40 13.65
C GLY A 292 -17.24 10.42 12.55
N ARG A 293 -17.59 11.67 12.89
CA ARG A 293 -17.75 12.74 11.89
C ARG A 293 -16.41 13.11 11.28
N ASP A 294 -15.41 13.36 12.10
CA ASP A 294 -14.05 13.68 11.64
C ASP A 294 -13.37 12.47 11.00
N TRP A 295 -13.61 11.27 11.51
CA TRP A 295 -13.14 10.06 10.85
C TRP A 295 -13.67 9.94 9.40
N ALA A 296 -14.96 10.19 9.19
CA ALA A 296 -15.55 10.16 7.85
C ALA A 296 -14.96 11.22 6.91
N ARG A 297 -14.67 12.42 7.43
CA ARG A 297 -13.99 13.50 6.69
C ARG A 297 -12.55 13.12 6.36
N GLY A 298 -11.83 12.57 7.33
CA GLY A 298 -10.45 12.13 7.21
C GLY A 298 -10.27 10.99 6.22
N LEU A 299 -11.12 9.95 6.27
CA LEU A 299 -11.05 8.82 5.32
C LEU A 299 -11.19 9.30 3.87
N ARG A 300 -12.07 10.28 3.60
CA ARG A 300 -12.18 10.90 2.27
C ARG A 300 -10.86 11.48 1.81
N SER A 301 -10.13 12.17 2.69
CA SER A 301 -8.80 12.70 2.37
C SER A 301 -7.75 11.60 2.22
N CYS A 302 -7.70 10.62 3.13
CA CYS A 302 -6.77 9.48 3.02
C CYS A 302 -6.93 8.73 1.69
N LEU A 303 -8.16 8.52 1.22
CA LEU A 303 -8.39 7.85 -0.06
C LEU A 303 -7.97 8.72 -1.25
N ARG A 304 -8.14 10.04 -1.20
CA ARG A 304 -7.58 10.94 -2.23
C ARG A 304 -6.05 10.94 -2.21
N HIS A 305 -5.46 10.91 -1.01
CA HIS A 305 -4.01 10.79 -0.85
C HIS A 305 -3.51 9.46 -1.46
N ALA A 306 -4.24 8.37 -1.24
CA ALA A 306 -3.97 7.08 -1.86
C ALA A 306 -4.08 7.10 -3.40
N GLU A 307 -4.99 7.89 -3.98
CA GLU A 307 -5.10 8.03 -5.44
C GLU A 307 -3.83 8.56 -6.11
N VAL A 308 -3.03 9.32 -5.37
CA VAL A 308 -1.75 9.88 -5.85
C VAL A 308 -0.54 9.13 -5.28
N GLY A 309 -0.74 7.92 -4.74
CA GLY A 309 0.33 7.03 -4.28
C GLY A 309 0.69 7.13 -2.81
N GLY A 310 -0.04 7.94 -2.05
CA GLY A 310 0.21 8.16 -0.63
C GLY A 310 -0.29 7.05 0.29
N VAL A 311 0.28 6.94 1.48
CA VAL A 311 -0.05 5.89 2.45
C VAL A 311 -0.48 6.52 3.76
N SER A 312 -1.66 6.13 4.24
CA SER A 312 -2.20 6.58 5.53
C SER A 312 -2.44 5.40 6.48
N MET A 313 -2.15 5.61 7.75
CA MET A 313 -2.47 4.70 8.86
C MET A 313 -3.53 5.36 9.75
N LEU A 314 -4.71 4.75 9.80
CA LEU A 314 -5.80 5.10 10.70
C LEU A 314 -5.75 4.20 11.93
N LEU A 315 -5.56 4.82 13.09
CA LEU A 315 -5.57 4.14 14.38
C LEU A 315 -6.85 4.50 15.14
N ASP A 316 -7.78 3.54 15.18
CA ASP A 316 -9.10 3.73 15.76
C ASP A 316 -9.11 3.35 17.24
N SER A 317 -9.59 4.25 18.10
CA SER A 317 -9.80 3.91 19.51
C SER A 317 -10.99 2.98 19.69
N THR A 318 -10.75 1.76 20.16
CA THR A 318 -11.81 0.77 20.40
C THR A 318 -12.82 1.25 21.45
N ALA A 319 -12.36 2.01 22.45
CA ALA A 319 -13.19 2.64 23.47
C ALA A 319 -14.20 3.66 22.91
N LEU A 320 -13.92 4.28 21.77
CA LEU A 320 -14.77 5.32 21.18
C LEU A 320 -15.76 4.78 20.15
N LEU A 321 -15.50 3.60 19.56
CA LEU A 321 -16.28 3.05 18.45
C LEU A 321 -17.78 3.01 18.74
N THR A 322 -18.17 2.55 19.92
CA THR A 322 -19.59 2.44 20.32
C THR A 322 -20.00 3.46 21.38
N ARG A 323 -19.13 4.41 21.73
CA ARG A 323 -19.43 5.42 22.75
C ARG A 323 -20.48 6.39 22.22
N ARG A 324 -21.61 6.48 22.95
CA ARG A 324 -22.73 7.39 22.64
C ARG A 324 -22.85 8.55 23.61
N HIS A 325 -22.35 8.37 24.81
CA HIS A 325 -22.59 9.30 25.91
C HIS A 325 -21.27 9.85 26.43
N LEU A 326 -21.24 11.15 26.70
CA LEU A 326 -20.11 11.77 27.39
C LEU A 326 -20.23 11.46 28.88
N CYS A 327 -21.40 11.77 29.46
CA CYS A 327 -21.81 11.41 30.80
C CYS A 327 -22.67 10.13 30.77
N THR A 328 -22.06 9.00 31.10
CA THR A 328 -22.69 7.66 31.03
C THR A 328 -23.99 7.57 31.84
N ASP A 329 -24.01 8.14 33.05
CA ASP A 329 -25.18 8.10 33.94
C ASP A 329 -26.37 8.89 33.38
N ALA A 330 -26.09 10.00 32.68
CA ALA A 330 -27.11 10.87 32.10
C ALA A 330 -27.65 10.36 30.76
N ARG A 331 -26.96 9.41 30.10
CA ARG A 331 -27.28 8.93 28.75
C ARG A 331 -27.53 10.07 27.76
N ASP A 332 -26.70 11.10 27.85
CA ASP A 332 -26.88 12.40 27.22
C ASP A 332 -26.86 12.39 25.68
N GLY A 333 -26.26 11.35 25.08
CA GLY A 333 -26.10 11.25 23.63
C GLY A 333 -25.04 12.21 23.08
N ALA A 334 -24.25 12.84 23.96
CA ALA A 334 -23.35 13.93 23.60
C ALA A 334 -22.10 13.46 22.83
N TRP A 335 -21.94 12.14 22.64
CA TRP A 335 -20.86 11.56 21.83
C TRP A 335 -21.37 10.96 20.50
N GLU A 336 -22.63 11.22 20.15
CA GLU A 336 -23.18 10.91 18.83
C GLU A 336 -23.05 12.12 17.91
N PHE A 337 -22.65 11.88 16.66
CA PHE A 337 -22.41 12.95 15.70
C PHE A 337 -23.28 12.77 14.45
N ALA A 338 -23.70 13.89 13.87
CA ALA A 338 -24.30 13.88 12.55
C ALA A 338 -23.25 13.51 11.50
N TYR A 339 -23.64 12.70 10.52
CA TYR A 339 -22.77 12.37 9.40
C TYR A 339 -22.45 13.64 8.60
N PRO A 340 -21.18 13.89 8.24
CA PRO A 340 -20.79 15.09 7.50
C PRO A 340 -21.46 15.13 6.12
N ALA A 341 -21.80 16.33 5.63
CA ALA A 341 -22.41 16.47 4.32
C ALA A 341 -21.48 15.92 3.22
N ALA A 342 -22.07 15.42 2.13
CA ALA A 342 -21.32 15.00 0.96
C ALA A 342 -20.91 16.25 0.17
N CYS A 343 -19.73 16.79 0.46
CA CYS A 343 -19.20 17.94 -0.26
C CYS A 343 -17.83 17.58 -0.82
N VAL A 344 -17.79 17.20 -2.10
CA VAL A 344 -16.59 17.45 -2.91
C VAL A 344 -16.52 18.98 -3.04
N GLY A 345 -15.61 19.64 -2.33
CA GLY A 345 -15.36 21.08 -2.47
C GLY A 345 -15.94 22.01 -1.40
N GLY A 346 -16.51 21.50 -0.30
CA GLY A 346 -17.17 22.32 0.73
C GLY A 346 -16.39 22.47 2.04
N ALA A 347 -16.83 23.40 2.89
CA ALA A 347 -16.25 23.79 4.18
C ALA A 347 -16.19 22.70 5.28
N GLU A 348 -16.67 21.48 5.00
CA GLU A 348 -16.69 20.35 5.93
C GLU A 348 -15.66 19.26 5.57
N GLU A 349 -14.68 19.53 4.72
CA GLU A 349 -13.58 18.59 4.49
C GLU A 349 -12.50 18.72 5.57
N LEU A 350 -11.79 17.64 5.88
CA LEU A 350 -10.65 17.66 6.79
C LEU A 350 -9.45 17.15 5.99
N GLU A 351 -8.48 18.01 5.74
CA GLU A 351 -7.18 17.63 5.18
C GLU A 351 -6.21 17.27 6.31
N PRO A 352 -5.16 16.47 6.05
CA PRO A 352 -4.13 16.15 7.04
C PRO A 352 -3.45 17.40 7.61
N ASP A 353 -3.46 18.52 6.88
CA ASP A 353 -2.94 19.82 7.32
C ASP A 353 -3.94 20.59 8.22
N ASP A 354 -5.22 20.18 8.30
CA ASP A 354 -6.25 20.81 9.13
C ASP A 354 -6.16 20.31 10.59
N VAL A 355 -5.00 20.50 11.22
CA VAL A 355 -4.75 20.06 12.60
C VAL A 355 -4.84 21.22 13.58
N LEU A 356 -5.54 21.00 14.70
CA LEU A 356 -5.42 21.85 15.88
C LEU A 356 -4.15 21.46 16.66
N LEU A 357 -3.15 22.34 16.66
CA LEU A 357 -1.92 22.18 17.44
C LEU A 357 -2.18 22.48 18.92
N TYR A 358 -2.21 21.44 19.76
CA TYR A 358 -2.16 21.59 21.21
C TYR A 358 -0.70 21.63 21.67
N ARG A 359 -0.18 22.85 21.89
CA ARG A 359 1.13 23.05 22.55
C ARG A 359 0.88 23.19 24.05
N HIS A 360 1.53 22.37 24.87
CA HIS A 360 1.46 22.54 26.32
C HIS A 360 1.94 23.95 26.69
N GLY A 361 1.02 24.81 27.17
CA GLY A 361 1.32 26.17 27.63
C GLY A 361 0.82 27.35 26.78
N ARG A 362 0.12 27.16 25.65
CA ARG A 362 -0.56 28.27 24.93
C ARG A 362 -2.00 27.94 24.56
N ARG A 363 -2.86 28.96 24.53
CA ARG A 363 -4.30 28.81 24.24
C ARG A 363 -4.54 28.43 22.76
N PRO A 364 -5.64 27.73 22.44
CA PRO A 364 -5.87 27.09 21.12
C PRO A 364 -6.23 28.03 19.96
N THR A 365 -6.04 29.35 20.09
CA THR A 365 -6.63 30.35 19.17
C THR A 365 -5.64 30.99 18.21
N GLU A 366 -4.35 30.64 18.25
CA GLU A 366 -3.37 31.16 17.30
C GLU A 366 -3.19 30.15 16.17
N GLN A 367 -3.65 30.50 14.97
CA GLN A 367 -3.29 29.83 13.73
C GLN A 367 -1.76 29.90 13.61
N VAL A 368 -1.08 28.78 13.83
CA VAL A 368 0.38 28.71 13.72
C VAL A 368 0.74 28.64 12.24
N ASP A 369 1.67 29.49 11.81
CA ASP A 369 2.28 29.39 10.50
C ASP A 369 3.01 28.05 10.39
N THR A 370 2.45 27.13 9.60
CA THR A 370 2.99 25.79 9.32
C THR A 370 4.42 25.79 8.77
N ALA A 371 4.95 26.95 8.34
CA ALA A 371 6.35 27.11 7.97
C ALA A 371 7.32 26.94 9.16
N GLU A 372 6.92 27.34 10.38
CA GLU A 372 7.80 27.37 11.55
C GLU A 372 8.06 25.96 12.14
N CYS A 373 7.12 25.02 11.97
CA CYS A 373 7.29 23.62 12.37
C CYS A 373 8.28 22.84 11.50
N ARG A 374 8.62 23.35 10.30
CA ARG A 374 9.52 22.68 9.34
C ARG A 374 11.00 22.93 9.61
N ALA A 375 11.34 23.87 10.48
CA ALA A 375 12.72 24.24 10.76
C ALA A 375 13.40 23.36 11.83
N ASN A 376 12.68 22.43 12.46
CA ASN A 376 13.18 21.60 13.56
C ASN A 376 12.96 20.09 13.35
N ILE A 377 12.90 19.61 12.11
CA ILE A 377 13.02 18.18 11.76
C ILE A 377 14.31 17.98 10.99
#